data_AF-A0A8J7CDE2-F1
#
_entry.id   AF-A0A8J7CDE2-F1
#
_cell.length_a   1.000
_cell.length_b   1.000
_cell.length_c   1.000
_cell.angle_alpha   90.00
_cell.angle_beta   90.00
_cell.angle_gamma   90.00
#
_symmetry.space_group_name_H-M   'P 1'
#
loop_
_entity.id
_entity.type
_entity.pdbx_description
1 polymer ?
#
loop_
_entity_poly.entity_id
_entity_poly.type
_entity_poly.pdbx_seq_one_letter_code
_entity_poly.pdbx_strand_id
1 'polypeptide(L)'
;MNRIPTPIILAAVLVAGLFGPTGPARAAVDDKGMLELYELKTLTVVYPSSPESRREINRISARNRGAFLSAASGAAVRVLADSELSRKDLEDNLLLLGWDNQLLRKHGQVPPYGRSSTSVRFLDYVRQDPDLDLIFRSRSPFSKADDPRDLFFWSRIDQDRDRFMTMPMVGSDWAIYRDFAVISQGMLESSPDWPPRRDPIAEKLTDPDIEAYTRDRESLVNGPLRVIFNPKRVAPATVAKVLETRLRAYRQVVAALGDPGADSRFDLYIYADEETKEKLTGVKAGAHSVPVAGEMHMTLRFARSSSIHEDVHPVGGRVLGPTASTAAYEGLAYSLEPVLLGRPLTYYAALMLDEDRMPTIADLLDEERFRKIPNSQRFAAAGLLMSWLREQAGKKEFAAWYSSPDPDTESLAAVLGTRPGKAEQQFREWTTAQTRAHSGDVAFAAAVEEARARHLNGEYEQAAAALILALTHKPDDHKTRFTLATTRMKTGALEEAAGDLLKVLDGKAGAADSLTAHALLQLGRVYDLLGKRGDALAAYGRVLDLPDRHDSHLLAREGLETAFTADRLD
;
A
#
# COMPACT_ATOMS: atom_id res chain seq x y z
N MET A 1 -1.80 40.43 4.58
CA MET A 1 -2.23 39.70 3.37
C MET A 1 -2.83 38.37 3.81
N ASN A 2 -4.14 38.24 3.71
CA ASN A 2 -4.89 37.04 4.10
C ASN A 2 -4.65 35.93 3.07
N ARG A 3 -4.25 34.74 3.54
CA ARG A 3 -4.17 33.53 2.72
C ARG A 3 -5.59 33.02 2.49
N ILE A 4 -6.04 33.03 1.24
CA ILE A 4 -7.24 32.32 0.79
C ILE A 4 -6.87 30.82 0.71
N PRO A 5 -7.61 29.90 1.35
CA PRO A 5 -7.40 28.47 1.13
C PRO A 5 -7.98 28.10 -0.24
N THR A 6 -7.11 27.63 -1.14
CA THR A 6 -7.50 27.04 -2.41
C THR A 6 -8.03 25.61 -2.16
N PRO A 7 -9.25 25.25 -2.58
CA PRO A 7 -9.66 23.85 -2.61
C PRO A 7 -8.96 23.16 -3.79
N ILE A 8 -8.38 22.00 -3.52
CA ILE A 8 -7.87 21.09 -4.55
C ILE A 8 -9.09 20.52 -5.27
N ILE A 9 -9.31 21.00 -6.50
CA ILE A 9 -10.20 20.38 -7.47
C ILE A 9 -9.39 19.25 -8.14
N LEU A 10 -9.76 18.01 -7.88
CA LEU A 10 -9.36 16.88 -8.73
C LEU A 10 -10.54 16.57 -9.67
N ALA A 11 -10.33 16.74 -10.97
CA ALA A 11 -11.31 16.41 -12.01
C ALA A 11 -10.81 15.24 -12.87
N ALA A 12 -11.71 14.30 -13.19
CA ALA A 12 -11.72 13.41 -14.37
C ALA A 12 -12.91 12.40 -14.20
N VAL A 13 -13.89 12.20 -15.08
CA VAL A 13 -14.22 12.68 -16.42
C VAL A 13 -15.76 12.73 -16.54
N LEU A 14 -16.28 13.84 -17.05
CA LEU A 14 -17.66 13.97 -17.54
C LEU A 14 -17.61 13.72 -19.05
N VAL A 15 -18.29 12.69 -19.55
CA VAL A 15 -18.73 12.66 -20.95
C VAL A 15 -20.25 12.76 -20.94
N ALA A 16 -20.73 14.00 -21.02
CA ALA A 16 -22.11 14.27 -21.38
C ALA A 16 -22.25 14.17 -22.90
N GLY A 17 -23.09 13.26 -23.37
CA GLY A 17 -23.69 13.31 -24.71
C GLY A 17 -25.05 13.98 -24.61
N LEU A 18 -25.11 15.28 -24.93
CA LEU A 18 -26.34 16.05 -25.14
C LEU A 18 -27.00 15.67 -26.47
N PHE A 19 -28.32 15.41 -26.49
CA PHE A 19 -29.35 16.06 -27.33
C PHE A 19 -30.75 15.65 -26.81
N GLY A 20 -31.64 16.64 -26.57
CA GLY A 20 -32.90 16.58 -25.79
C GLY A 20 -34.14 15.94 -26.47
N PRO A 21 -35.42 16.29 -26.15
CA PRO A 21 -35.94 17.43 -25.38
C PRO A 21 -36.93 17.11 -24.22
N THR A 22 -37.31 18.19 -23.54
CA THR A 22 -38.24 18.39 -22.42
C THR A 22 -39.62 17.70 -22.53
N GLY A 23 -39.98 16.96 -21.48
CA GLY A 23 -41.33 16.46 -21.19
C GLY A 23 -41.50 16.22 -19.67
N PRO A 24 -42.73 16.19 -19.13
CA PRO A 24 -42.97 16.28 -17.69
C PRO A 24 -42.40 15.06 -16.98
N ALA A 25 -41.70 15.32 -15.87
CA ALA A 25 -40.97 14.37 -15.04
C ALA A 25 -41.80 13.11 -14.77
N ARG A 26 -41.53 12.05 -15.55
CA ARG A 26 -41.63 10.68 -15.05
C ARG A 26 -40.44 10.49 -14.14
N ALA A 27 -40.71 10.04 -12.91
CA ALA A 27 -39.73 9.56 -11.96
C ALA A 27 -38.62 8.79 -12.69
N ALA A 28 -37.48 9.47 -12.84
CA ALA A 28 -36.24 8.83 -13.21
C ALA A 28 -35.98 7.84 -12.06
N VAL A 29 -35.91 6.56 -12.42
CA VAL A 29 -35.35 5.55 -11.53
C VAL A 29 -33.92 6.02 -11.29
N ASP A 30 -33.66 6.53 -10.09
CA ASP A 30 -32.35 7.02 -9.65
C ASP A 30 -31.27 5.99 -10.02
N ASP A 31 -30.18 6.51 -10.60
CA ASP A 31 -29.07 5.75 -11.16
C ASP A 31 -28.46 4.77 -10.14
N LYS A 32 -28.71 3.48 -10.37
CA LYS A 32 -28.20 2.38 -9.54
C LYS A 32 -26.69 2.21 -9.79
N GLY A 33 -25.88 2.48 -8.76
CA GLY A 33 -24.42 2.31 -8.80
C GLY A 33 -23.61 3.62 -8.78
N MET A 34 -24.22 4.75 -8.45
CA MET A 34 -23.48 6.00 -8.23
C MET A 34 -22.50 5.87 -7.06
N LEU A 35 -21.28 6.38 -7.27
CA LEU A 35 -20.31 6.63 -6.22
C LEU A 35 -20.88 7.72 -5.28
N GLU A 36 -21.48 7.33 -4.17
CA GLU A 36 -21.89 8.28 -3.14
C GLU A 36 -20.66 8.65 -2.30
N LEU A 37 -20.21 9.89 -2.45
CA LEU A 37 -19.23 10.51 -1.56
C LEU A 37 -19.98 11.17 -0.40
N TYR A 38 -19.65 10.76 0.81
CA TYR A 38 -20.30 11.28 2.03
C TYR A 38 -19.47 12.38 2.66
N GLU A 39 -20.10 13.52 2.88
CA GLU A 39 -19.59 14.54 3.79
C GLU A 39 -20.31 14.42 5.14
N LEU A 40 -19.79 13.55 6.01
CA LEU A 40 -20.29 13.41 7.38
C LEU A 40 -19.61 14.46 8.28
N LYS A 41 -20.40 15.40 8.82
CA LYS A 41 -19.86 16.39 9.78
C LYS A 41 -19.65 15.80 11.17
N THR A 42 -20.52 14.88 11.57
CA THR A 42 -20.50 14.16 12.85
C THR A 42 -20.79 12.69 12.62
N LEU A 43 -20.12 11.83 13.38
CA LEU A 43 -20.35 10.39 13.39
C LEU A 43 -20.15 9.84 14.81
N THR A 44 -21.07 9.02 15.27
CA THR A 44 -20.93 8.29 16.53
C THR A 44 -20.67 6.82 16.26
N VAL A 45 -19.45 6.35 16.56
CA VAL A 45 -19.06 4.94 16.51
C VAL A 45 -19.49 4.26 17.80
N VAL A 46 -20.34 3.25 17.69
CA VAL A 46 -20.96 2.56 18.81
C VAL A 46 -20.44 1.14 18.89
N TYR A 47 -19.91 0.76 20.05
CA TYR A 47 -19.41 -0.58 20.29
C TYR A 47 -20.24 -1.34 21.33
N PRO A 48 -20.33 -2.68 21.24
CA PRO A 48 -21.06 -3.48 22.21
C PRO A 48 -20.30 -3.50 23.53
N SER A 49 -21.04 -3.27 24.62
CA SER A 49 -20.49 -3.18 25.96
C SER A 49 -21.02 -4.23 26.94
N SER A 50 -21.77 -5.23 26.44
CA SER A 50 -22.25 -6.31 27.29
C SER A 50 -21.07 -7.05 27.95
N PRO A 51 -21.24 -7.60 29.16
CA PRO A 51 -20.17 -8.35 29.83
C PRO A 51 -19.60 -9.51 28.99
N GLU A 52 -20.41 -10.11 28.12
CA GLU A 52 -20.00 -11.20 27.22
C GLU A 52 -19.18 -10.74 26.01
N SER A 53 -19.22 -9.44 25.67
CA SER A 53 -18.74 -8.92 24.38
C SER A 53 -17.24 -8.62 24.29
N ARG A 54 -16.42 -8.95 25.29
CA ARG A 54 -15.00 -8.50 25.37
C ARG A 54 -14.88 -6.96 25.26
N ARG A 55 -15.63 -6.23 26.10
CA ARG A 55 -15.81 -4.76 26.08
C ARG A 55 -14.55 -3.96 25.74
N GLU A 56 -13.41 -4.30 26.32
CA GLU A 56 -12.17 -3.54 26.12
C GLU A 56 -11.61 -3.66 24.70
N ILE A 57 -11.67 -4.85 24.11
CA ILE A 57 -11.26 -5.10 22.73
C ILE A 57 -12.15 -4.30 21.76
N ASN A 58 -13.45 -4.30 22.02
CA ASN A 58 -14.43 -3.55 21.24
C ASN A 58 -14.18 -2.04 21.33
N ARG A 59 -13.88 -1.54 22.53
CA ARG A 59 -13.58 -0.13 22.77
C ARG A 59 -12.35 0.33 21.98
N ILE A 60 -11.28 -0.47 21.98
CA ILE A 60 -10.05 -0.19 21.22
C ILE A 60 -10.33 -0.18 19.72
N SER A 61 -10.99 -1.22 19.20
CA SER A 61 -11.36 -1.28 17.78
C SER A 61 -12.22 -0.08 17.35
N ALA A 62 -13.22 0.29 18.16
CA ALA A 62 -14.08 1.43 17.90
C ALA A 62 -13.32 2.77 17.93
N ARG A 63 -12.35 2.91 18.84
CA ARG A 63 -11.46 4.07 18.89
C ARG A 63 -10.58 4.17 17.65
N ASN A 64 -9.96 3.08 17.23
CA ASN A 64 -9.09 3.05 16.06
C ASN A 64 -9.87 3.40 14.79
N ARG A 65 -11.06 2.80 14.61
CA ARG A 65 -11.97 3.15 13.49
C ARG A 65 -12.43 4.60 13.57
N GLY A 66 -12.78 5.09 14.76
CA GLY A 66 -13.22 6.47 14.94
C GLY A 66 -12.13 7.49 14.64
N ALA A 67 -10.89 7.23 15.06
CA ALA A 67 -9.73 8.05 14.74
C ALA A 67 -9.46 8.09 13.23
N PHE A 68 -9.47 6.92 12.57
CA PHE A 68 -9.32 6.82 11.12
C PHE A 68 -10.40 7.61 10.39
N LEU A 69 -11.68 7.43 10.74
CA LEU A 69 -12.80 8.13 10.09
C LEU A 69 -12.69 9.64 10.29
N SER A 70 -12.33 10.10 11.49
CA SER A 70 -12.13 11.53 11.76
C SER A 70 -11.00 12.11 10.92
N ALA A 71 -9.88 11.40 10.79
CA ALA A 71 -8.74 11.82 9.98
C ALA A 71 -9.04 11.80 8.48
N ALA A 72 -9.74 10.78 7.99
CA ALA A 72 -10.00 10.57 6.57
C ALA A 72 -11.12 11.46 6.03
N SER A 73 -12.18 11.72 6.81
CA SER A 73 -13.35 12.49 6.35
C SER A 73 -13.46 13.89 6.95
N GLY A 74 -12.61 14.23 7.94
CA GLY A 74 -12.74 15.47 8.71
C GLY A 74 -13.96 15.50 9.65
N ALA A 75 -14.64 14.36 9.82
CA ALA A 75 -15.81 14.27 10.70
C ALA A 75 -15.39 14.43 12.17
N ALA A 76 -16.24 15.10 12.96
CA ALA A 76 -16.16 15.00 14.41
C ALA A 76 -16.68 13.63 14.85
N VAL A 77 -15.76 12.73 15.24
CA VAL A 77 -16.11 11.36 15.62
C VAL A 77 -16.17 11.19 17.13
N ARG A 78 -17.25 10.58 17.60
CA ARG A 78 -17.41 10.14 19.00
C ARG A 78 -17.40 8.62 19.06
N VAL A 79 -16.91 8.07 20.17
CA VAL A 79 -16.88 6.63 20.41
C VAL A 79 -17.59 6.35 21.72
N LEU A 80 -18.69 5.61 21.68
CA LEU A 80 -19.56 5.34 22.82
C LEU A 80 -19.85 3.85 22.94
N ALA A 81 -20.00 3.37 24.18
CA ALA A 81 -20.62 2.08 24.39
C ALA A 81 -22.12 2.14 24.02
N ASP A 82 -22.68 1.03 23.55
CA ASP A 82 -24.12 0.89 23.31
C ASP A 82 -24.99 1.13 24.58
N SER A 83 -24.43 0.95 25.78
CA SER A 83 -25.08 1.26 27.05
C SER A 83 -25.06 2.74 27.42
N GLU A 84 -24.22 3.55 26.75
CA GLU A 84 -23.98 4.96 27.05
C GLU A 84 -24.73 5.91 26.10
N LEU A 85 -25.44 5.37 25.10
CA LEU A 85 -26.18 6.16 24.13
C LEU A 85 -27.36 6.90 24.76
N SER A 86 -27.38 8.23 24.60
CA SER A 86 -28.53 9.07 24.92
C SER A 86 -29.49 9.16 23.73
N ARG A 87 -30.73 9.64 23.97
CA ARG A 87 -31.69 9.91 22.88
C ARG A 87 -31.15 10.88 21.84
N LYS A 88 -30.34 11.86 22.27
CA LYS A 88 -29.72 12.84 21.36
C LYS A 88 -28.65 12.18 20.47
N ASP A 89 -27.93 11.18 21.00
CA ASP A 89 -26.92 10.48 20.21
C ASP A 89 -27.55 9.63 19.10
N LEU A 90 -28.78 9.16 19.30
CA LEU A 90 -29.54 8.45 18.27
C LEU A 90 -29.95 9.35 17.09
N GLU A 91 -29.95 10.67 17.27
CA GLU A 91 -30.24 11.64 16.21
C GLU A 91 -28.99 11.97 15.35
N ASP A 92 -27.84 11.35 15.60
CA ASP A 92 -26.59 11.50 14.83
C ASP A 92 -26.44 10.42 13.74
N ASN A 93 -25.43 10.55 12.87
CA ASN A 93 -24.98 9.41 12.07
C ASN A 93 -24.34 8.36 13.00
N LEU A 94 -24.72 7.11 12.82
CA LEU A 94 -24.27 6.02 13.68
C LEU A 94 -23.45 5.01 12.89
N LEU A 95 -22.29 4.61 13.42
CA LEU A 95 -21.58 3.40 12.98
C LEU A 95 -21.66 2.35 14.10
N LEU A 96 -22.54 1.38 13.94
CA LEU A 96 -22.71 0.30 14.89
C LEU A 96 -21.76 -0.85 14.59
N LEU A 97 -21.00 -1.26 15.60
CA LEU A 97 -20.05 -2.35 15.52
C LEU A 97 -20.58 -3.59 16.23
N GLY A 98 -20.39 -4.75 15.62
CA GLY A 98 -20.63 -6.06 16.23
C GLY A 98 -22.10 -6.50 16.31
N TRP A 99 -22.32 -7.82 16.27
CA TRP A 99 -23.64 -8.44 16.37
C TRP A 99 -24.35 -8.27 17.72
N ASP A 100 -23.59 -8.02 18.79
CA ASP A 100 -24.11 -7.96 20.17
C ASP A 100 -24.53 -6.55 20.61
N ASN A 101 -24.63 -5.60 19.68
CA ASN A 101 -25.01 -4.23 20.00
C ASN A 101 -26.46 -4.17 20.52
N GLN A 102 -26.63 -3.70 21.77
CA GLN A 102 -27.91 -3.64 22.46
C GLN A 102 -28.91 -2.70 21.79
N LEU A 103 -28.46 -1.68 21.05
CA LEU A 103 -29.35 -0.76 20.34
C LEU A 103 -30.22 -1.53 19.34
N LEU A 104 -29.65 -2.54 18.71
CA LEU A 104 -30.32 -3.35 17.70
C LEU A 104 -31.33 -4.34 18.31
N ARG A 105 -31.24 -4.60 19.64
CA ARG A 105 -32.17 -5.48 20.38
C ARG A 105 -33.31 -4.72 21.08
N LYS A 106 -33.09 -3.48 21.51
CA LYS A 106 -34.01 -2.73 22.39
C LYS A 106 -35.31 -2.26 21.72
N HIS A 107 -35.42 -2.25 20.40
CA HIS A 107 -36.57 -1.69 19.68
C HIS A 107 -37.68 -2.68 19.30
N GLY A 108 -37.73 -3.87 19.90
CA GLY A 108 -38.87 -4.80 19.80
C GLY A 108 -39.08 -5.45 18.42
N GLN A 109 -38.20 -5.18 17.46
CA GLN A 109 -38.19 -5.82 16.15
C GLN A 109 -37.11 -6.90 16.09
N VAL A 110 -37.36 -7.95 15.29
CA VAL A 110 -36.34 -8.96 14.99
C VAL A 110 -35.21 -8.25 14.25
N PRO A 111 -33.96 -8.32 14.73
CA PRO A 111 -32.83 -7.70 14.04
C PRO A 111 -32.81 -8.16 12.57
N PRO A 112 -32.40 -7.30 11.62
CA PRO A 112 -32.26 -7.68 10.22
C PRO A 112 -31.15 -8.71 10.00
N TYR A 113 -30.65 -9.37 11.03
CA TYR A 113 -29.57 -10.32 10.92
C TYR A 113 -29.60 -11.31 12.07
N GLY A 114 -28.89 -12.42 11.89
CA GLY A 114 -28.66 -13.40 12.93
C GLY A 114 -27.44 -14.23 12.61
N ARG A 115 -26.67 -14.60 13.62
CA ARG A 115 -25.55 -15.53 13.47
C ARG A 115 -25.85 -16.79 14.28
N SER A 116 -25.68 -17.93 13.64
CA SER A 116 -25.67 -19.24 14.29
C SER A 116 -24.27 -19.83 14.20
N SER A 117 -24.08 -21.03 14.77
CA SER A 117 -22.82 -21.77 14.62
C SER A 117 -22.52 -22.20 13.18
N THR A 118 -23.52 -22.19 12.28
CA THR A 118 -23.37 -22.70 10.91
C THR A 118 -23.77 -21.71 9.84
N SER A 119 -24.34 -20.56 10.20
CA SER A 119 -24.88 -19.62 9.23
C SER A 119 -24.90 -18.18 9.69
N VAL A 120 -24.82 -17.27 8.72
CA VAL A 120 -25.20 -15.87 8.85
C VAL A 120 -26.51 -15.67 8.10
N ARG A 121 -27.46 -15.02 8.77
CA ARG A 121 -28.69 -14.51 8.20
C ARG A 121 -28.60 -12.99 8.14
N PHE A 122 -28.99 -12.40 7.02
CA PHE A 122 -29.24 -10.97 6.86
C PHE A 122 -30.56 -10.81 6.11
N LEU A 123 -31.58 -10.26 6.76
CA LEU A 123 -32.96 -10.14 6.30
C LEU A 123 -33.53 -11.53 5.95
N ASP A 124 -33.86 -11.74 4.69
CA ASP A 124 -34.29 -13.01 4.10
C ASP A 124 -33.15 -13.82 3.49
N TYR A 125 -31.93 -13.26 3.44
CA TYR A 125 -30.74 -13.93 2.94
C TYR A 125 -30.09 -14.80 4.03
N VAL A 126 -29.86 -16.09 3.73
CA VAL A 126 -29.18 -17.02 4.64
C VAL A 126 -28.00 -17.65 3.92
N ARG A 127 -26.83 -17.55 4.53
CA ARG A 127 -25.58 -18.14 4.02
C ARG A 127 -25.03 -19.12 5.05
N GLN A 128 -24.78 -20.36 4.62
CA GLN A 128 -24.21 -21.43 5.47
C GLN A 128 -22.71 -21.24 5.65
N ASP A 129 -22.33 -20.12 6.26
CA ASP A 129 -20.96 -19.76 6.59
C ASP A 129 -21.03 -18.75 7.74
N PRO A 130 -20.66 -19.14 8.97
CA PRO A 130 -20.73 -18.25 10.12
C PRO A 130 -19.66 -17.15 10.06
N ASP A 131 -18.63 -17.28 9.22
CA ASP A 131 -17.44 -16.42 9.22
C ASP A 131 -17.50 -15.32 8.17
N LEU A 132 -18.71 -14.91 7.81
CA LEU A 132 -18.95 -13.79 6.92
C LEU A 132 -19.11 -12.47 7.66
N ASP A 133 -18.72 -11.40 6.97
CA ASP A 133 -18.85 -10.03 7.45
C ASP A 133 -19.94 -9.33 6.67
N LEU A 134 -20.94 -8.84 7.38
CA LEU A 134 -21.95 -7.94 6.86
C LEU A 134 -21.54 -6.50 7.12
N ILE A 135 -21.56 -5.69 6.06
CA ILE A 135 -21.48 -4.24 6.11
C ILE A 135 -22.75 -3.71 5.43
N PHE A 136 -23.44 -2.76 6.06
CA PHE A 136 -24.53 -2.05 5.39
C PHE A 136 -24.65 -0.61 5.84
N ARG A 137 -25.35 0.17 5.02
CA ARG A 137 -25.83 1.52 5.25
C ARG A 137 -27.35 1.50 5.07
N SER A 138 -28.08 2.16 5.94
CA SER A 138 -29.50 2.47 5.78
C SER A 138 -29.77 3.87 6.29
N ARG A 139 -30.88 4.50 5.88
CA ARG A 139 -31.39 5.67 6.60
C ARG A 139 -31.64 5.28 8.06
N SER A 140 -31.19 6.13 8.97
CA SER A 140 -31.34 5.93 10.41
C SER A 140 -32.81 6.08 10.79
N PRO A 141 -33.45 5.03 11.34
CA PRO A 141 -34.84 5.09 11.79
C PRO A 141 -35.02 6.00 13.02
N PHE A 142 -33.92 6.45 13.62
CA PHE A 142 -33.89 7.32 14.79
C PHE A 142 -33.81 8.81 14.42
N SER A 143 -33.51 9.11 13.16
CA SER A 143 -33.42 10.47 12.66
C SER A 143 -34.81 11.07 12.39
N LYS A 144 -34.88 12.40 12.36
CA LYS A 144 -36.12 13.11 12.02
C LYS A 144 -36.32 13.07 10.51
N ALA A 145 -37.58 13.07 10.07
CA ALA A 145 -37.91 12.98 8.65
C ALA A 145 -37.35 14.13 7.80
N ASP A 146 -37.15 15.31 8.40
CA ASP A 146 -36.62 16.52 7.78
C ASP A 146 -35.09 16.66 7.84
N ASP A 147 -34.40 15.77 8.57
CA ASP A 147 -32.94 15.73 8.69
C ASP A 147 -32.46 14.26 8.78
N PRO A 148 -32.57 13.51 7.66
CA PRO A 148 -32.25 12.10 7.66
C PRO A 148 -30.75 11.90 7.93
N ARG A 149 -30.44 11.03 8.88
CA ARG A 149 -29.07 10.57 9.17
C ARG A 149 -28.85 9.17 8.64
N ASP A 150 -27.61 8.79 8.47
CA ASP A 150 -27.24 7.44 8.06
C ASP A 150 -26.92 6.55 9.26
N LEU A 151 -27.37 5.30 9.16
CA LEU A 151 -27.01 4.20 10.03
C LEU A 151 -26.11 3.24 9.25
N PHE A 152 -24.86 3.18 9.67
CA PHE A 152 -23.89 2.19 9.21
C PHE A 152 -23.83 1.05 10.22
N PHE A 153 -23.74 -0.17 9.71
CA PHE A 153 -23.53 -1.34 10.53
C PHE A 153 -22.37 -2.14 9.97
N TRP A 154 -21.52 -2.58 10.88
CA TRP A 154 -20.45 -3.50 10.60
C TRP A 154 -20.49 -4.62 11.61
N SER A 155 -20.79 -5.80 11.09
CA SER A 155 -21.10 -6.98 11.89
C SER A 155 -19.98 -7.56 12.74
N ARG A 156 -18.72 -7.31 12.40
CA ARG A 156 -17.56 -7.88 13.09
C ARG A 156 -16.69 -6.79 13.70
N ILE A 157 -16.17 -7.13 14.88
CA ILE A 157 -15.11 -6.41 15.56
C ILE A 157 -13.90 -7.31 15.47
N ASP A 158 -12.89 -6.91 14.71
CA ASP A 158 -11.69 -7.71 14.48
C ASP A 158 -10.48 -6.77 14.42
N GLN A 159 -9.77 -6.66 15.55
CA GLN A 159 -8.63 -5.75 15.69
C GLN A 159 -7.50 -6.01 14.69
N ASP A 160 -7.37 -7.25 14.21
CA ASP A 160 -6.31 -7.65 13.30
C ASP A 160 -6.70 -7.28 11.86
N ARG A 161 -7.98 -7.44 11.50
CA ARG A 161 -8.51 -7.07 10.17
C ARG A 161 -8.81 -5.57 10.02
N ASP A 162 -9.07 -4.86 11.11
CA ASP A 162 -9.40 -3.42 11.12
C ASP A 162 -8.28 -2.51 10.61
N ARG A 163 -7.05 -3.02 10.53
CA ARG A 163 -5.86 -2.28 10.05
C ARG A 163 -5.85 -2.06 8.54
N PHE A 164 -6.42 -3.01 7.81
CA PHE A 164 -6.29 -3.12 6.35
C PHE A 164 -7.60 -2.83 5.62
N MET A 165 -8.70 -2.64 6.34
CA MET A 165 -9.99 -2.43 5.71
C MET A 165 -10.16 -1.00 5.20
N THR A 166 -10.15 -0.88 3.88
CA THR A 166 -10.89 0.17 3.20
C THR A 166 -12.37 -0.13 3.34
N MET A 167 -13.14 0.81 3.90
CA MET A 167 -14.59 0.80 3.67
C MET A 167 -14.80 0.74 2.14
N PRO A 168 -15.64 -0.17 1.62
CA PRO A 168 -15.95 -0.21 0.20
C PRO A 168 -16.46 1.17 -0.22
N MET A 169 -15.66 1.89 -1.01
CA MET A 169 -16.01 3.25 -1.45
C MET A 169 -16.96 3.25 -2.66
N VAL A 170 -17.41 2.07 -3.14
CA VAL A 170 -18.18 1.95 -4.38
C VAL A 170 -19.44 1.10 -4.19
N GLY A 171 -20.62 1.73 -4.29
CA GLY A 171 -21.79 1.18 -5.01
C GLY A 171 -22.68 0.12 -4.36
N SER A 172 -22.87 0.05 -3.04
CA SER A 172 -23.88 -0.84 -2.42
C SER A 172 -24.37 -0.33 -1.06
N ASP A 173 -25.67 -0.50 -0.79
CA ASP A 173 -26.22 -0.24 0.55
C ASP A 173 -25.91 -1.38 1.51
N TRP A 174 -25.63 -2.58 1.01
CA TRP A 174 -25.12 -3.68 1.83
C TRP A 174 -24.18 -4.59 1.03
N ALA A 175 -23.23 -5.18 1.74
CA ALA A 175 -22.35 -6.19 1.20
C ALA A 175 -22.00 -7.24 2.27
N ILE A 176 -21.93 -8.48 1.81
CA ILE A 176 -21.44 -9.63 2.56
C ILE A 176 -20.04 -9.93 2.04
N TYR A 177 -19.10 -9.96 2.97
CA TYR A 177 -17.69 -10.15 2.75
C TYR A 177 -17.24 -11.50 3.28
N ARG A 178 -16.25 -12.05 2.61
CA ARG A 178 -15.39 -13.12 3.11
C ARG A 178 -13.96 -12.73 2.83
N ASP A 179 -13.18 -12.58 3.87
CA ASP A 179 -11.75 -12.25 3.76
C ASP A 179 -11.51 -11.07 2.80
N PHE A 180 -12.29 -10.00 3.02
CA PHE A 180 -12.32 -8.74 2.24
C PHE A 180 -12.84 -8.84 0.80
N ALA A 181 -13.16 -10.03 0.31
CA ALA A 181 -13.84 -10.21 -0.96
C ALA A 181 -15.36 -10.05 -0.78
N VAL A 182 -15.98 -9.16 -1.57
CA VAL A 182 -17.43 -9.09 -1.69
C VAL A 182 -17.92 -10.40 -2.31
N ILE A 183 -18.69 -11.19 -1.56
CA ILE A 183 -19.29 -12.42 -2.07
C ILE A 183 -20.74 -12.24 -2.47
N SER A 184 -21.39 -11.21 -1.93
CA SER A 184 -22.76 -10.81 -2.28
C SER A 184 -22.91 -9.35 -1.92
N GLN A 185 -23.60 -8.58 -2.75
CA GLN A 185 -23.94 -7.19 -2.46
C GLN A 185 -25.28 -6.86 -3.09
N GLY A 186 -25.88 -5.79 -2.61
CA GLY A 186 -27.15 -5.30 -3.12
C GLY A 186 -27.48 -3.92 -2.60
N MET A 187 -28.69 -3.49 -2.89
CA MET A 187 -29.22 -2.20 -2.43
C MET A 187 -30.45 -2.41 -1.56
N LEU A 188 -30.70 -1.43 -0.70
CA LEU A 188 -31.90 -1.36 0.11
C LEU A 188 -32.92 -0.44 -0.57
N GLU A 189 -34.19 -0.61 -0.25
CA GLU A 189 -35.21 0.38 -0.59
C GLU A 189 -34.89 1.69 0.15
N SER A 190 -35.06 2.83 -0.53
CA SER A 190 -34.86 4.17 0.05
C SER A 190 -35.99 4.55 1.03
N SER A 191 -36.10 3.81 2.13
CA SER A 191 -37.14 3.94 3.17
C SER A 191 -36.51 4.15 4.56
N PRO A 192 -37.13 4.94 5.46
CA PRO A 192 -36.74 5.00 6.86
C PRO A 192 -37.22 3.78 7.69
N ASP A 193 -37.90 2.82 7.07
CA ASP A 193 -38.40 1.62 7.77
C ASP A 193 -37.26 0.74 8.28
N TRP A 194 -37.37 0.32 9.54
CA TRP A 194 -36.53 -0.71 10.13
C TRP A 194 -37.35 -1.99 10.33
N PRO A 195 -36.78 -3.19 10.09
CA PRO A 195 -35.54 -3.42 9.34
C PRO A 195 -35.67 -2.96 7.87
N PRO A 196 -34.58 -2.50 7.24
CA PRO A 196 -34.64 -2.03 5.86
C PRO A 196 -34.97 -3.20 4.92
N ARG A 197 -35.69 -2.91 3.83
CA ARG A 197 -36.05 -3.90 2.82
C ARG A 197 -35.03 -3.90 1.69
N ARG A 198 -34.81 -5.06 1.07
CA ARG A 198 -33.95 -5.21 -0.11
C ARG A 198 -34.65 -4.65 -1.35
N ASP A 199 -33.93 -3.98 -2.25
CA ASP A 199 -34.46 -3.55 -3.54
C ASP A 199 -34.31 -4.69 -4.57
N PRO A 200 -35.39 -5.43 -4.92
CA PRO A 200 -35.31 -6.60 -5.80
C PRO A 200 -34.92 -6.26 -7.24
N ILE A 201 -35.03 -5.00 -7.66
CA ILE A 201 -34.65 -4.54 -9.01
C ILE A 201 -33.15 -4.24 -9.05
N ALA A 202 -32.57 -3.74 -7.94
CA ALA A 202 -31.17 -3.35 -7.83
C ALA A 202 -30.20 -4.53 -7.73
N GLU A 203 -30.66 -5.66 -7.22
CA GLU A 203 -29.84 -6.82 -6.91
C GLU A 203 -29.34 -7.62 -8.13
N LYS A 204 -29.59 -7.14 -9.35
CA LYS A 204 -29.22 -7.82 -10.60
C LYS A 204 -27.73 -7.79 -10.96
N LEU A 205 -26.84 -7.32 -10.08
CA LEU A 205 -25.39 -7.28 -10.28
C LEU A 205 -24.67 -8.15 -9.25
N THR A 206 -24.77 -9.47 -9.41
CA THR A 206 -23.80 -10.43 -8.82
C THR A 206 -22.85 -10.82 -9.94
N ASP A 207 -21.58 -10.44 -9.85
CA ASP A 207 -20.56 -10.76 -10.85
C ASP A 207 -20.28 -12.28 -10.83
N PRO A 208 -20.67 -13.04 -11.87
CA PRO A 208 -20.46 -14.49 -11.92
C PRO A 208 -18.97 -14.88 -11.94
N ASP A 209 -18.05 -13.94 -12.15
CA ASP A 209 -16.62 -14.22 -12.22
C ASP A 209 -15.98 -14.59 -10.87
N ILE A 210 -16.49 -14.08 -9.74
CA ILE A 210 -15.97 -14.43 -8.40
C ILE A 210 -16.32 -15.89 -8.07
N GLU A 211 -17.53 -16.31 -8.41
CA GLU A 211 -17.99 -17.69 -8.22
C GLU A 211 -17.28 -18.66 -9.18
N ALA A 212 -17.08 -18.26 -10.44
CA ALA A 212 -16.30 -19.05 -11.40
C ALA A 212 -14.83 -19.21 -10.97
N TYR A 213 -14.20 -18.14 -10.47
CA TYR A 213 -12.82 -18.21 -10.00
C TYR A 213 -12.66 -19.12 -8.77
N THR A 214 -13.65 -19.18 -7.89
CA THR A 214 -13.59 -20.03 -6.69
C THR A 214 -13.84 -21.51 -6.98
N ARG A 215 -14.62 -21.85 -8.02
CA ARG A 215 -14.90 -23.24 -8.40
C ARG A 215 -13.75 -23.92 -9.13
N ASP A 216 -12.99 -23.19 -9.95
CA ASP A 216 -11.92 -23.74 -10.80
C ASP A 216 -10.53 -23.71 -10.12
N ARG A 217 -10.43 -23.99 -8.82
CA ARG A 217 -9.14 -23.95 -8.09
C ARG A 217 -8.53 -25.35 -7.95
N GLU A 218 -7.24 -25.44 -8.21
CA GLU A 218 -6.41 -26.58 -7.84
C GLU A 218 -5.49 -26.21 -6.66
N SER A 219 -4.95 -27.22 -5.99
CA SER A 219 -3.95 -27.00 -4.95
C SER A 219 -2.79 -27.99 -5.03
N LEU A 220 -1.58 -27.48 -4.75
CA LEU A 220 -0.38 -28.29 -4.55
C LEU A 220 0.08 -28.14 -3.09
N VAL A 221 0.48 -29.25 -2.47
CA VAL A 221 0.90 -29.27 -1.06
C VAL A 221 2.32 -29.80 -0.96
N ASN A 222 3.18 -29.11 -0.22
CA ASN A 222 4.51 -29.61 0.14
C ASN A 222 4.90 -29.05 1.50
N GLY A 223 4.99 -29.93 2.50
CA GLY A 223 5.25 -29.55 3.89
C GLY A 223 4.19 -28.57 4.42
N PRO A 224 4.60 -27.43 5.02
CA PRO A 224 3.68 -26.49 5.65
C PRO A 224 2.94 -25.59 4.64
N LEU A 225 3.26 -25.66 3.34
CA LEU A 225 2.68 -24.79 2.32
C LEU A 225 1.66 -25.54 1.45
N ARG A 226 0.46 -24.98 1.34
CA ARG A 226 -0.55 -25.32 0.32
C ARG A 226 -0.69 -24.15 -0.64
N VAL A 227 -0.39 -24.37 -1.91
CA VAL A 227 -0.51 -23.36 -2.97
C VAL A 227 -1.79 -23.57 -3.72
N ILE A 228 -2.64 -22.55 -3.79
CA ILE A 228 -3.97 -22.54 -4.40
C ILE A 228 -3.93 -21.64 -5.64
N PHE A 229 -4.39 -22.15 -6.78
CA PHE A 229 -4.31 -21.42 -8.05
C PHE A 229 -5.41 -21.86 -9.02
N ASN A 230 -5.65 -21.05 -10.06
CA ASN A 230 -6.53 -21.42 -11.16
C ASN A 230 -5.68 -22.01 -12.33
N PRO A 231 -5.81 -23.30 -12.67
CA PRO A 231 -4.98 -23.96 -13.68
C PRO A 231 -5.24 -23.44 -15.10
N LYS A 232 -6.38 -22.81 -15.36
CA LYS A 232 -6.69 -22.15 -16.65
C LYS A 232 -5.91 -20.85 -16.83
N ARG A 233 -5.40 -20.26 -15.74
CA ARG A 233 -4.69 -18.97 -15.72
C ARG A 233 -3.21 -19.12 -15.39
N VAL A 234 -2.84 -20.13 -14.60
CA VAL A 234 -1.45 -20.39 -14.20
C VAL A 234 -1.14 -21.88 -14.37
N ALA A 235 -0.16 -22.21 -15.21
CA ALA A 235 0.20 -23.58 -15.49
C ALA A 235 0.73 -24.32 -14.23
N PRO A 236 0.30 -25.57 -13.94
CA PRO A 236 0.75 -26.33 -12.78
C PRO A 236 2.28 -26.46 -12.64
N ALA A 237 2.98 -26.63 -13.76
CA ALA A 237 4.45 -26.69 -13.77
C ALA A 237 5.12 -25.37 -13.31
N THR A 238 4.48 -24.23 -13.54
CA THR A 238 4.92 -22.94 -12.99
C THR A 238 4.69 -22.90 -11.48
N VAL A 239 3.56 -23.41 -11.01
CA VAL A 239 3.21 -23.45 -9.58
C VAL A 239 4.18 -24.33 -8.79
N ALA A 240 4.62 -25.46 -9.35
CA ALA A 240 5.63 -26.30 -8.71
C ALA A 240 6.94 -25.53 -8.43
N LYS A 241 7.42 -24.72 -9.39
CA LYS A 241 8.61 -23.86 -9.21
C LYS A 241 8.40 -22.75 -8.18
N VAL A 242 7.18 -22.19 -8.13
CA VAL A 242 6.80 -21.23 -7.09
C VAL A 242 6.85 -21.90 -5.72
N LEU A 243 6.27 -23.10 -5.57
CA LEU A 243 6.25 -23.85 -4.32
C LEU A 243 7.66 -24.11 -3.79
N GLU A 244 8.60 -24.54 -4.64
CA GLU A 244 10.01 -24.69 -4.25
C GLU A 244 10.66 -23.38 -3.79
N THR A 245 10.34 -22.27 -4.47
CA THR A 245 10.88 -20.95 -4.13
C THR A 245 10.34 -20.46 -2.79
N ARG A 246 9.04 -20.62 -2.55
CA ARG A 246 8.38 -20.26 -1.30
C ARG A 246 8.79 -21.16 -0.14
N LEU A 247 9.06 -22.44 -0.38
CA LEU A 247 9.65 -23.31 0.66
C LEU A 247 11.04 -22.86 1.10
N ARG A 248 11.85 -22.30 0.19
CA ARG A 248 13.14 -21.70 0.57
C ARG A 248 12.94 -20.44 1.40
N ALA A 249 12.02 -19.55 0.98
CA ALA A 249 11.66 -18.35 1.73
C ALA A 249 11.18 -18.69 3.15
N TYR A 250 10.19 -19.60 3.26
CA TYR A 250 9.70 -20.13 4.53
C TYR A 250 10.81 -20.63 5.45
N ARG A 251 11.76 -21.44 4.94
CA ARG A 251 12.89 -21.93 5.77
C ARG A 251 13.79 -20.81 6.28
N GLN A 252 13.99 -19.75 5.49
CA GLN A 252 14.74 -18.58 5.95
C GLN A 252 14.00 -17.85 7.08
N VAL A 253 12.68 -17.68 6.95
CA VAL A 253 11.86 -17.08 8.01
C VAL A 253 11.86 -17.93 9.29
N VAL A 254 11.70 -19.24 9.17
CA VAL A 254 11.76 -20.18 10.31
C VAL A 254 13.12 -20.15 10.99
N ALA A 255 14.22 -20.09 10.23
CA ALA A 255 15.55 -19.95 10.79
C ALA A 255 15.72 -18.63 11.58
N ALA A 256 15.05 -17.56 11.14
CA ALA A 256 15.15 -16.24 11.76
C ALA A 256 14.23 -16.02 12.97
N LEU A 257 13.02 -16.58 12.97
CA LEU A 257 12.01 -16.37 14.01
C LEU A 257 11.84 -17.58 14.94
N GLY A 258 11.97 -18.78 14.39
CA GLY A 258 11.68 -20.04 15.07
C GLY A 258 10.63 -20.87 14.32
N ASP A 259 10.44 -22.10 14.80
CA ASP A 259 9.47 -23.05 14.24
C ASP A 259 8.04 -22.66 14.66
N PRO A 260 7.11 -22.43 13.70
CA PRO A 260 5.70 -22.19 14.01
C PRO A 260 4.95 -23.44 14.51
N GLY A 261 5.61 -24.60 14.60
CA GLY A 261 5.07 -25.87 15.07
C GLY A 261 4.64 -26.78 13.93
N ALA A 262 4.69 -28.10 14.17
CA ALA A 262 4.45 -29.13 13.16
C ALA A 262 3.04 -29.09 12.53
N ASP A 263 2.05 -28.57 13.26
CA ASP A 263 0.66 -28.46 12.80
C ASP A 263 0.37 -27.16 12.03
N SER A 264 1.35 -26.26 11.91
CA SER A 264 1.18 -25.01 11.19
C SER A 264 1.13 -25.24 9.68
N ARG A 265 0.03 -24.80 9.08
CA ARG A 265 -0.20 -24.80 7.64
C ARG A 265 -0.47 -23.38 7.15
N PHE A 266 0.11 -23.05 6.00
CA PHE A 266 -0.04 -21.76 5.35
C PHE A 266 -0.54 -21.94 3.93
N ASP A 267 -1.50 -21.12 3.55
CA ASP A 267 -2.09 -21.12 2.22
C ASP A 267 -1.52 -19.98 1.38
N LEU A 268 -1.06 -20.28 0.16
CA LEU A 268 -0.61 -19.30 -0.81
C LEU A 268 -1.55 -19.29 -2.01
N TYR A 269 -2.34 -18.24 -2.15
CA TYR A 269 -3.15 -17.98 -3.33
C TYR A 269 -2.33 -17.27 -4.40
N ILE A 270 -2.28 -17.86 -5.61
CA ILE A 270 -1.59 -17.31 -6.77
C ILE A 270 -2.59 -16.78 -7.80
N TYR A 271 -2.44 -15.51 -8.11
CA TYR A 271 -3.19 -14.79 -9.14
C TYR A 271 -2.32 -14.58 -10.39
N ALA A 272 -2.91 -14.55 -11.58
CA ALA A 272 -2.14 -14.35 -12.81
C ALA A 272 -1.48 -12.96 -12.86
N ASP A 273 -2.23 -11.93 -12.45
CA ASP A 273 -1.89 -10.52 -12.54
C ASP A 273 -2.57 -9.72 -11.40
N GLU A 274 -2.21 -8.44 -11.31
CA GLU A 274 -2.70 -7.51 -10.26
C GLU A 274 -4.19 -7.22 -10.43
N GLU A 275 -4.69 -7.11 -11.65
CA GLU A 275 -6.12 -6.87 -11.94
C GLU A 275 -6.99 -8.03 -11.43
N THR A 276 -6.63 -9.27 -11.74
CA THR A 276 -7.32 -10.47 -11.26
C THR A 276 -7.31 -10.53 -9.74
N LYS A 277 -6.15 -10.22 -9.12
CA LYS A 277 -6.02 -10.20 -7.66
C LYS A 277 -6.90 -9.11 -7.04
N GLU A 278 -6.85 -7.88 -7.55
CA GLU A 278 -7.64 -6.74 -7.07
C GLU A 278 -9.14 -7.04 -7.17
N LYS A 279 -9.61 -7.58 -8.30
CA LYS A 279 -11.00 -8.00 -8.49
C LYS A 279 -11.47 -9.03 -7.45
N LEU A 280 -10.58 -9.94 -7.04
CA LEU A 280 -10.93 -11.06 -6.17
C LEU A 280 -10.71 -10.82 -4.69
N THR A 281 -9.80 -9.92 -4.32
CA THR A 281 -9.44 -9.65 -2.91
C THR A 281 -9.72 -8.22 -2.49
N GLY A 282 -10.04 -7.32 -3.43
CA GLY A 282 -10.17 -5.88 -3.17
C GLY A 282 -8.84 -5.16 -2.90
N VAL A 283 -7.70 -5.85 -3.04
CA VAL A 283 -6.37 -5.31 -2.68
C VAL A 283 -5.50 -5.17 -3.92
N LYS A 284 -5.23 -3.91 -4.30
CA LYS A 284 -4.42 -3.52 -5.47
C LYS A 284 -2.93 -3.88 -5.38
N ALA A 285 -2.40 -4.20 -4.20
CA ALA A 285 -1.01 -4.58 -4.04
C ALA A 285 -0.69 -5.90 -4.76
N GLY A 286 0.51 -6.05 -5.32
CA GLY A 286 0.92 -7.29 -5.98
C GLY A 286 1.11 -8.49 -5.03
N ALA A 287 1.23 -8.23 -3.74
CA ALA A 287 1.22 -9.22 -2.68
C ALA A 287 0.59 -8.64 -1.41
N HIS A 288 -0.03 -9.49 -0.59
CA HIS A 288 -0.40 -9.22 0.80
C HIS A 288 -0.61 -10.55 1.53
N SER A 289 -0.75 -10.49 2.85
CA SER A 289 -0.98 -11.65 3.71
C SER A 289 -2.12 -11.39 4.70
N VAL A 290 -2.73 -12.48 5.15
CA VAL A 290 -3.75 -12.51 6.21
C VAL A 290 -3.22 -13.45 7.30
N PRO A 291 -2.36 -12.94 8.21
CA PRO A 291 -1.59 -13.76 9.15
C PRO A 291 -2.44 -14.68 10.03
N VAL A 292 -3.57 -14.15 10.52
CA VAL A 292 -4.51 -14.88 11.38
C VAL A 292 -5.06 -16.12 10.68
N ALA A 293 -5.36 -16.00 9.38
CA ALA A 293 -5.81 -17.12 8.56
C ALA A 293 -4.64 -18.01 8.07
N GLY A 294 -3.38 -17.56 8.25
CA GLY A 294 -2.22 -18.22 7.69
C GLY A 294 -2.16 -18.12 6.17
N GLU A 295 -2.77 -17.08 5.59
CA GLU A 295 -2.91 -16.94 4.15
C GLU A 295 -1.96 -15.89 3.58
N MET A 296 -1.49 -16.13 2.35
CA MET A 296 -0.72 -15.23 1.52
C MET A 296 -1.38 -15.15 0.16
N HIS A 297 -1.43 -13.95 -0.41
CA HIS A 297 -2.11 -13.68 -1.68
C HIS A 297 -1.17 -12.90 -2.58
N MET A 298 -0.65 -13.56 -3.62
CA MET A 298 0.40 -13.02 -4.47
C MET A 298 0.03 -13.13 -5.94
N THR A 299 0.37 -12.12 -6.73
CA THR A 299 0.43 -12.33 -8.19
C THR A 299 1.58 -13.26 -8.53
N LEU A 300 1.53 -13.90 -9.70
CA LEU A 300 2.54 -14.83 -10.15
C LEU A 300 3.94 -14.19 -10.19
N ARG A 301 4.02 -12.89 -10.51
CA ARG A 301 5.26 -12.11 -10.47
C ARG A 301 5.89 -12.12 -9.07
N PHE A 302 5.11 -11.82 -8.04
CA PHE A 302 5.59 -11.75 -6.65
C PHE A 302 5.88 -13.14 -6.09
N ALA A 303 5.04 -14.13 -6.37
CA ALA A 303 5.23 -15.50 -5.90
C ALA A 303 6.51 -16.16 -6.45
N ARG A 304 6.99 -15.72 -7.61
CA ARG A 304 8.27 -16.14 -8.23
C ARG A 304 9.49 -15.41 -7.68
N SER A 305 9.31 -14.28 -6.99
CA SER A 305 10.44 -13.55 -6.42
C SER A 305 11.16 -14.40 -5.36
N SER A 306 12.35 -14.01 -4.91
CA SER A 306 13.02 -14.63 -3.75
C SER A 306 12.76 -13.86 -2.45
N SER A 307 11.97 -12.79 -2.50
CA SER A 307 11.64 -11.98 -1.32
C SER A 307 10.90 -12.83 -0.30
N ILE A 308 11.20 -12.63 0.97
CA ILE A 308 10.59 -13.35 2.10
C ILE A 308 9.51 -12.52 2.80
N HIS A 309 9.35 -11.24 2.43
CA HIS A 309 8.49 -10.26 3.08
C HIS A 309 7.14 -10.81 3.54
N GLU A 310 6.37 -11.37 2.62
CA GLU A 310 5.03 -11.89 2.92
C GLU A 310 5.03 -13.21 3.67
N ASP A 311 6.10 -14.00 3.60
CA ASP A 311 6.27 -15.23 4.37
C ASP A 311 6.53 -14.92 5.85
N VAL A 312 7.13 -13.76 6.15
CA VAL A 312 7.39 -13.30 7.52
C VAL A 312 6.08 -13.12 8.29
N HIS A 313 5.06 -12.60 7.64
CA HIS A 313 3.81 -12.20 8.26
C HIS A 313 3.04 -13.36 8.93
N PRO A 314 2.63 -14.43 8.22
CA PRO A 314 1.91 -15.53 8.84
C PRO A 314 2.79 -16.38 9.76
N VAL A 315 4.10 -16.54 9.47
CA VAL A 315 5.02 -17.27 10.36
C VAL A 315 5.26 -16.49 11.65
N GLY A 316 5.49 -15.18 11.55
CA GLY A 316 5.62 -14.27 12.67
C GLY A 316 4.37 -14.27 13.55
N GLY A 317 3.18 -14.23 12.95
CA GLY A 317 1.91 -14.37 13.67
C GLY A 317 1.79 -15.67 14.48
N ARG A 318 2.34 -16.79 13.98
CA ARG A 318 2.35 -18.08 14.68
C ARG A 318 3.42 -18.18 15.76
N VAL A 319 4.60 -17.63 15.51
CA VAL A 319 5.76 -17.75 16.41
C VAL A 319 5.74 -16.71 17.52
N LEU A 320 5.36 -15.47 17.20
CA LEU A 320 5.39 -14.32 18.10
C LEU A 320 4.00 -13.96 18.64
N GLY A 321 2.93 -14.34 17.93
CA GLY A 321 1.55 -13.94 18.23
C GLY A 321 1.03 -12.86 17.27
N PRO A 322 -0.29 -12.57 17.29
CA PRO A 322 -0.88 -11.49 16.49
C PRO A 322 -0.36 -10.13 16.99
N THR A 323 -0.19 -9.15 16.10
CA THR A 323 0.37 -7.84 16.49
C THR A 323 -0.60 -6.68 16.37
N ALA A 324 -0.57 -5.89 17.44
CA ALA A 324 -1.17 -4.58 17.68
C ALA A 324 -0.71 -3.43 16.75
N SER A 325 0.46 -3.53 16.10
CA SER A 325 1.05 -2.39 15.36
C SER A 325 1.42 -2.72 13.92
N THR A 326 1.01 -1.88 12.97
CA THR A 326 1.41 -1.92 11.55
C THR A 326 2.91 -1.71 11.42
N ALA A 327 3.50 -0.83 12.25
CA ALA A 327 4.95 -0.65 12.27
C ALA A 327 5.67 -1.89 12.79
N ALA A 328 5.16 -2.56 13.84
CA ALA A 328 5.74 -3.83 14.27
C ALA A 328 5.56 -4.92 13.19
N TYR A 329 4.38 -4.98 12.58
CA TYR A 329 4.02 -5.92 11.53
C TYR A 329 4.92 -5.82 10.30
N GLU A 330 4.89 -4.69 9.60
CA GLU A 330 5.71 -4.44 8.40
C GLU A 330 7.19 -4.32 8.75
N GLY A 331 7.50 -3.74 9.92
CA GLY A 331 8.86 -3.65 10.40
C GLY A 331 9.50 -5.02 10.61
N LEU A 332 8.76 -6.03 11.05
CA LEU A 332 9.31 -7.36 11.23
C LEU A 332 9.76 -7.94 9.89
N ALA A 333 8.93 -7.82 8.85
CA ALA A 333 9.28 -8.25 7.50
C ALA A 333 10.54 -7.53 6.98
N TYR A 334 10.59 -6.21 7.09
CA TYR A 334 11.78 -5.44 6.70
C TYR A 334 13.00 -5.67 7.60
N SER A 335 12.84 -6.11 8.84
CA SER A 335 13.99 -6.47 9.69
C SER A 335 14.68 -7.77 9.23
N LEU A 336 13.94 -8.65 8.55
CA LEU A 336 14.44 -9.91 8.00
C LEU A 336 14.85 -9.78 6.54
N GLU A 337 14.20 -8.90 5.79
CA GLU A 337 14.56 -8.49 4.45
C GLU A 337 14.92 -6.99 4.47
N PRO A 338 16.15 -6.63 4.88
CA PRO A 338 16.55 -5.24 5.13
C PRO A 338 16.82 -4.46 3.83
N VAL A 339 15.95 -4.63 2.83
CA VAL A 339 15.98 -3.99 1.52
C VAL A 339 14.59 -3.44 1.22
N LEU A 340 14.51 -2.15 0.94
CA LEU A 340 13.31 -1.46 0.49
C LEU A 340 13.58 -0.87 -0.90
N LEU A 341 12.73 -1.16 -1.88
CA LEU A 341 12.87 -0.67 -3.27
C LEU A 341 14.29 -0.89 -3.87
N GLY A 342 14.94 -2.00 -3.51
CA GLY A 342 16.27 -2.35 -3.99
C GLY A 342 17.45 -1.64 -3.30
N ARG A 343 17.20 -0.90 -2.20
CA ARG A 343 18.25 -0.26 -1.39
C ARG A 343 18.19 -0.79 0.05
N PRO A 344 19.32 -0.90 0.76
CA PRO A 344 19.31 -1.36 2.15
C PRO A 344 18.60 -0.35 3.06
N LEU A 345 17.97 -0.79 4.17
CA LEU A 345 17.26 0.15 5.07
C LEU A 345 18.16 1.25 5.63
N THR A 346 19.42 0.92 5.86
CA THR A 346 20.47 1.85 6.33
C THR A 346 20.71 2.99 5.35
N TYR A 347 20.47 2.81 4.05
CA TYR A 347 20.48 3.92 3.08
C TYR A 347 19.38 4.93 3.39
N TYR A 348 18.14 4.47 3.58
CA TYR A 348 17.00 5.34 3.91
C TYR A 348 17.16 6.01 5.27
N ALA A 349 17.69 5.27 6.25
CA ALA A 349 18.02 5.81 7.57
C ALA A 349 19.02 6.97 7.49
N ALA A 350 20.05 6.81 6.66
CA ALA A 350 21.08 7.81 6.50
C ALA A 350 20.51 9.10 5.89
N LEU A 351 19.63 8.98 4.88
CA LEU A 351 18.87 10.12 4.33
C LEU A 351 17.97 10.77 5.39
N MET A 352 17.22 9.98 6.15
CA MET A 352 16.32 10.53 7.19
C MET A 352 17.08 11.24 8.30
N LEU A 353 18.26 10.76 8.68
CA LEU A 353 19.09 11.41 9.71
C LEU A 353 19.73 12.70 9.19
N ASP A 354 20.18 12.72 7.94
CA ASP A 354 20.74 13.92 7.29
C ASP A 354 19.70 15.04 7.16
N GLU A 355 18.46 14.68 6.81
CA GLU A 355 17.34 15.62 6.71
C GLU A 355 16.69 15.99 8.07
N ASP A 356 17.17 15.41 9.19
CA ASP A 356 16.52 15.45 10.51
C ASP A 356 15.01 15.07 10.48
N ARG A 357 14.69 14.04 9.71
CA ARG A 357 13.33 13.51 9.48
C ARG A 357 13.13 12.08 9.98
N MET A 358 14.07 11.55 10.75
CA MET A 358 13.92 10.23 11.37
C MET A 358 12.73 10.24 12.33
N PRO A 359 11.68 9.43 12.10
CA PRO A 359 10.52 9.35 12.99
C PRO A 359 10.92 8.90 14.39
N THR A 360 10.22 9.39 15.42
CA THR A 360 10.40 8.89 16.78
C THR A 360 9.76 7.51 16.95
N ILE A 361 10.12 6.77 18.00
CA ILE A 361 9.44 5.52 18.35
C ILE A 361 7.94 5.75 18.53
N ALA A 362 7.55 6.87 19.16
CA ALA A 362 6.15 7.21 19.35
C ALA A 362 5.42 7.44 18.01
N ASP A 363 6.07 8.07 17.02
CA ASP A 363 5.47 8.27 15.70
C ASP A 363 5.32 6.96 14.92
N LEU A 364 6.20 5.99 15.16
CA LEU A 364 6.11 4.67 14.54
C LEU A 364 5.03 3.79 15.17
N LEU A 365 4.86 3.84 16.49
CA LEU A 365 3.88 3.01 17.20
C LEU A 365 2.46 3.58 17.20
N ASP A 366 2.29 4.86 16.93
CA ASP A 366 0.98 5.49 16.68
C ASP A 366 0.54 5.26 15.22
N GLU A 367 -0.51 4.47 15.01
CA GLU A 367 -1.02 4.11 13.68
C GLU A 367 -1.32 5.31 12.78
N GLU A 368 -1.87 6.39 13.35
CA GLU A 368 -2.27 7.57 12.59
C GLU A 368 -1.07 8.42 12.19
N ARG A 369 -0.08 8.54 13.07
CA ARG A 369 1.19 9.18 12.74
C ARG A 369 1.97 8.34 11.73
N PHE A 370 2.03 7.02 11.94
CA PHE A 370 2.70 6.08 11.03
C PHE A 370 2.17 6.18 9.61
N ARG A 371 0.85 6.26 9.42
CA ARG A 371 0.21 6.42 8.10
C ARG A 371 0.55 7.73 7.41
N LYS A 372 0.83 8.81 8.15
CA LYS A 372 1.20 10.12 7.61
C LYS A 372 2.67 10.20 7.17
N ILE A 373 3.52 9.30 7.65
CA ILE A 373 4.92 9.22 7.23
C ILE A 373 4.96 8.66 5.79
N PRO A 374 5.77 9.21 4.87
CA PRO A 374 5.95 8.66 3.52
C PRO A 374 6.34 7.18 3.54
N ASN A 375 5.82 6.37 2.61
CA ASN A 375 6.04 4.91 2.58
C ASN A 375 7.53 4.51 2.66
N SER A 376 8.40 5.23 1.92
CA SER A 376 9.85 4.98 1.93
C SER A 376 10.50 5.21 3.29
N GLN A 377 9.97 6.15 4.07
CA GLN A 377 10.49 6.49 5.39
C GLN A 377 9.90 5.57 6.46
N ARG A 378 8.58 5.39 6.48
CA ARG A 378 7.89 4.65 7.54
C ARG A 378 8.29 3.18 7.58
N PHE A 379 8.39 2.53 6.42
CA PHE A 379 8.73 1.12 6.36
C PHE A 379 10.21 0.88 6.66
N ALA A 380 11.10 1.77 6.20
CA ALA A 380 12.51 1.70 6.56
C ALA A 380 12.73 1.91 8.06
N ALA A 381 12.12 2.95 8.64
CA ALA A 381 12.22 3.25 10.06
C ALA A 381 11.62 2.13 10.93
N ALA A 382 10.46 1.58 10.55
CA ALA A 382 9.85 0.42 11.19
C ALA A 382 10.75 -0.83 11.13
N GLY A 383 11.35 -1.11 9.96
CA GLY A 383 12.29 -2.21 9.79
C GLY A 383 13.52 -2.08 10.70
N LEU A 384 14.07 -0.87 10.81
CA LEU A 384 15.19 -0.56 11.70
C LEU A 384 14.80 -0.68 13.17
N LEU A 385 13.61 -0.20 13.55
CA LEU A 385 13.09 -0.35 14.91
C LEU A 385 12.99 -1.84 15.29
N MET A 386 12.45 -2.69 14.41
CA MET A 386 12.34 -4.12 14.68
C MET A 386 13.70 -4.82 14.69
N SER A 387 14.65 -4.44 13.83
CA SER A 387 16.02 -4.93 13.89
C SER A 387 16.68 -4.59 15.22
N TRP A 388 16.60 -3.33 15.64
CA TRP A 388 17.12 -2.87 16.92
C TRP A 388 16.49 -3.62 18.09
N LEU A 389 15.16 -3.72 18.15
CA LEU A 389 14.48 -4.45 19.22
C LEU A 389 14.87 -5.92 19.28
N ARG A 390 15.01 -6.60 18.15
CA ARG A 390 15.46 -8.00 18.11
C ARG A 390 16.90 -8.19 18.60
N GLU A 391 17.75 -7.18 18.46
CA GLU A 391 19.12 -7.19 18.98
C GLU A 391 19.19 -6.87 20.47
N GLN A 392 18.34 -5.94 20.95
CA GLN A 392 18.41 -5.44 22.33
C GLN A 392 17.54 -6.24 23.31
N ALA A 393 16.38 -6.73 22.87
CA ALA A 393 15.47 -7.48 23.71
C ALA A 393 15.75 -8.99 23.64
N GLY A 394 15.55 -9.70 24.75
CA GLY A 394 15.51 -11.15 24.72
C GLY A 394 14.34 -11.66 23.86
N LYS A 395 14.49 -12.85 23.27
CA LYS A 395 13.49 -13.43 22.35
C LYS A 395 12.08 -13.46 22.96
N LYS A 396 11.98 -13.78 24.25
CA LYS A 396 10.71 -13.89 24.97
C LYS A 396 10.06 -12.52 25.17
N GLU A 397 10.86 -11.55 25.58
CA GLU A 397 10.43 -10.19 25.85
C GLU A 397 10.01 -9.49 24.54
N PHE A 398 10.77 -9.70 23.46
CA PHE A 398 10.41 -9.24 22.11
C PHE A 398 9.06 -9.82 21.66
N ALA A 399 8.87 -11.14 21.79
CA ALA A 399 7.61 -11.78 21.40
C ALA A 399 6.42 -11.24 22.21
N ALA A 400 6.58 -11.08 23.53
CA ALA A 400 5.55 -10.54 24.40
C ALA A 400 5.16 -9.10 24.02
N TRP A 401 6.14 -8.26 23.66
CA TRP A 401 5.90 -6.89 23.19
C TRP A 401 5.21 -6.88 21.82
N TYR A 402 5.73 -7.66 20.87
CA TYR A 402 5.19 -7.77 19.51
C TYR A 402 3.70 -8.13 19.52
N SER A 403 3.32 -9.06 20.40
CA SER A 403 1.93 -9.49 20.57
C SER A 403 1.08 -8.64 21.51
N SER A 404 1.59 -7.50 21.97
CA SER A 404 0.81 -6.59 22.82
C SER A 404 -0.40 -6.05 22.03
N PRO A 405 -1.60 -5.97 22.66
CA PRO A 405 -2.77 -5.38 22.03
C PRO A 405 -2.64 -3.86 21.82
N ASP A 406 -1.72 -3.21 22.54
CA ASP A 406 -1.47 -1.76 22.49
C ASP A 406 0.03 -1.49 22.67
N PRO A 407 0.86 -1.79 21.66
CA PRO A 407 2.29 -1.53 21.72
C PRO A 407 2.54 -0.02 21.64
N ASP A 408 3.19 0.51 22.67
CA ASP A 408 3.53 1.93 22.82
C ASP A 408 4.98 2.09 23.30
N THR A 409 5.43 3.33 23.45
CA THR A 409 6.81 3.62 23.88
C THR A 409 7.09 3.14 25.31
N GLU A 410 6.08 3.12 26.19
CA GLU A 410 6.22 2.67 27.58
C GLU A 410 6.41 1.16 27.67
N SER A 411 5.55 0.39 27.02
CA SER A 411 5.65 -1.07 26.92
C SER A 411 6.93 -1.51 26.21
N LEU A 412 7.37 -0.78 25.18
CA LEU A 412 8.66 -1.01 24.52
C LEU A 412 9.82 -0.78 25.49
N ALA A 413 9.83 0.35 26.20
CA ALA A 413 10.89 0.67 27.15
C ALA A 413 10.94 -0.32 28.31
N ALA A 414 9.79 -0.80 28.77
CA ALA A 414 9.69 -1.84 29.82
C ALA A 414 10.36 -3.15 29.38
N VAL A 415 10.14 -3.58 28.13
CA VAL A 415 10.77 -4.77 27.53
C VAL A 415 12.29 -4.63 27.42
N LEU A 416 12.78 -3.41 27.23
CA LEU A 416 14.21 -3.09 27.22
C LEU A 416 14.79 -2.80 28.62
N GLY A 417 13.98 -2.85 29.69
CA GLY A 417 14.42 -2.52 31.05
C GLY A 417 14.89 -1.07 31.21
N THR A 418 14.30 -0.13 30.47
CA THR A 418 14.69 1.29 30.42
C THR A 418 13.47 2.22 30.50
N ARG A 419 13.69 3.53 30.34
CA ARG A 419 12.63 4.55 30.26
C ARG A 419 12.41 5.00 28.80
N PRO A 420 11.20 5.43 28.39
CA PRO A 420 10.89 5.82 27.01
C PRO A 420 11.92 6.76 26.35
N GLY A 421 12.26 7.86 27.01
CA GLY A 421 13.24 8.82 26.45
C GLY A 421 14.64 8.24 26.30
N LYS A 422 15.01 7.24 27.12
CA LYS A 422 16.30 6.55 26.99
C LYS A 422 16.26 5.51 25.86
N ALA A 423 15.14 4.80 25.69
CA ALA A 423 14.91 3.92 24.55
C ALA A 423 15.00 4.69 23.22
N GLU A 424 14.33 5.85 23.14
CA GLU A 424 14.40 6.75 21.98
C GLU A 424 15.84 7.15 21.65
N GLN A 425 16.59 7.60 22.66
CA GLN A 425 18.00 7.95 22.50
C GLN A 425 18.83 6.75 21.99
N GLN A 426 18.67 5.58 22.60
CA GLN A 426 19.40 4.36 22.23
C GLN A 426 19.08 3.91 20.80
N PHE A 427 17.82 4.00 20.39
CA PHE A 427 17.40 3.69 19.02
C PHE A 427 18.04 4.64 18.01
N ARG A 428 18.05 5.96 18.29
CA ARG A 428 18.68 6.95 17.41
C ARG A 428 20.20 6.77 17.33
N GLU A 429 20.86 6.50 18.45
CA GLU A 429 22.30 6.20 18.50
C GLU A 429 22.64 4.93 17.71
N TRP A 430 21.87 3.86 17.91
CA TRP A 430 22.02 2.61 17.16
C TRP A 430 21.83 2.82 15.66
N THR A 431 20.74 3.52 15.27
CA THR A 431 20.45 3.81 13.85
C THR A 431 21.58 4.63 13.22
N THR A 432 22.08 5.65 13.92
CA THR A 432 23.22 6.47 13.47
C THR A 432 24.50 5.64 13.31
N ALA A 433 24.71 4.62 14.14
CA ALA A 433 25.85 3.72 13.99
C ALA A 433 25.72 2.85 12.73
N GLN A 434 24.52 2.35 12.42
CA GLN A 434 24.26 1.51 11.24
C GLN A 434 24.43 2.27 9.91
N THR A 435 24.26 3.60 9.91
CA THR A 435 24.30 4.41 8.68
C THR A 435 25.71 4.85 8.27
N ARG A 436 26.71 4.66 9.13
CA ARG A 436 28.09 5.15 8.85
C ARG A 436 28.67 4.61 7.55
N ALA A 437 28.35 3.38 7.18
CA ALA A 437 28.78 2.74 5.94
C ALA A 437 28.16 3.37 4.68
N HIS A 438 27.07 4.12 4.83
CA HIS A 438 26.30 4.73 3.73
C HIS A 438 26.48 6.25 3.63
N SER A 439 27.44 6.84 4.35
CA SER A 439 27.74 8.27 4.25
C SER A 439 28.07 8.69 2.82
N GLY A 440 28.82 7.87 2.08
CA GLY A 440 29.09 8.08 0.66
C GLY A 440 27.84 7.97 -0.23
N ASP A 441 26.90 7.08 0.11
CA ASP A 441 25.64 6.96 -0.63
C ASP A 441 24.73 8.17 -0.43
N VAL A 442 24.67 8.70 0.80
CA VAL A 442 23.94 9.93 1.13
C VAL A 442 24.56 11.12 0.42
N ALA A 443 25.88 11.28 0.50
CA ALA A 443 26.58 12.37 -0.17
C ALA A 443 26.41 12.30 -1.70
N PHE A 444 26.42 11.09 -2.27
CA PHE A 444 26.07 10.86 -3.68
C PHE A 444 24.63 11.33 -3.98
N ALA A 445 23.64 10.89 -3.20
CA ALA A 445 22.24 11.23 -3.44
C ALA A 445 21.97 12.73 -3.30
N ALA A 446 22.52 13.36 -2.27
CA ALA A 446 22.43 14.80 -2.05
C ALA A 446 23.03 15.58 -3.22
N ALA A 447 24.20 15.18 -3.72
CA ALA A 447 24.83 15.82 -4.88
C ALA A 447 24.03 15.63 -6.19
N VAL A 448 23.38 14.47 -6.39
CA VAL A 448 22.49 14.24 -7.54
C VAL A 448 21.22 15.11 -7.46
N GLU A 449 20.61 15.23 -6.27
CA GLU A 449 19.43 16.08 -6.11
C GLU A 449 19.76 17.58 -6.22
N GLU A 450 20.91 18.02 -5.68
CA GLU A 450 21.41 19.37 -5.92
C GLU A 450 21.57 19.60 -7.43
N ALA A 451 22.25 18.69 -8.13
CA ALA A 451 22.43 18.80 -9.58
C ALA A 451 21.10 18.94 -10.32
N ARG A 452 20.10 18.13 -9.94
CA ARG A 452 18.76 18.18 -10.53
C ARG A 452 18.09 19.53 -10.28
N ALA A 453 18.14 20.04 -9.05
CA ALA A 453 17.56 21.33 -8.70
C ALA A 453 18.22 22.48 -9.49
N ARG A 454 19.55 22.49 -9.57
CA ARG A 454 20.32 23.45 -10.38
C ARG A 454 19.95 23.35 -11.86
N HIS A 455 19.87 22.13 -12.40
CA HIS A 455 19.52 21.89 -13.79
C HIS A 455 18.11 22.41 -14.13
N LEU A 456 17.11 22.18 -13.27
CA LEU A 456 15.75 22.68 -13.46
C LEU A 456 15.66 24.22 -13.46
N ASN A 457 16.58 24.89 -12.78
CA ASN A 457 16.69 26.35 -12.77
C ASN A 457 17.56 26.91 -13.91
N GLY A 458 18.08 26.06 -14.79
CA GLY A 458 19.01 26.47 -15.86
C GLY A 458 20.43 26.79 -15.37
N GLU A 459 20.77 26.45 -14.13
CA GLU A 459 22.09 26.67 -13.51
C GLU A 459 23.04 25.52 -13.86
N TYR A 460 23.34 25.37 -15.15
CA TYR A 460 24.00 24.16 -15.68
C TYR A 460 25.45 23.97 -15.20
N GLU A 461 26.21 25.04 -14.94
CA GLU A 461 27.57 24.90 -14.39
C GLU A 461 27.56 24.33 -12.96
N GLN A 462 26.67 24.85 -12.12
CA GLN A 462 26.49 24.36 -10.75
C GLN A 462 25.96 22.92 -10.77
N ALA A 463 25.05 22.61 -11.70
CA ALA A 463 24.57 21.24 -11.90
C ALA A 463 25.72 20.29 -12.27
N ALA A 464 26.61 20.69 -13.19
CA ALA A 464 27.77 19.88 -13.55
C ALA A 464 28.72 19.68 -12.37
N ALA A 465 28.99 20.73 -11.58
CA ALA A 465 29.83 20.63 -10.38
C ALA A 465 29.26 19.63 -9.35
N ALA A 466 27.96 19.67 -9.11
CA ALA A 466 27.27 18.74 -8.22
C ALA A 466 27.30 17.29 -8.76
N LEU A 467 27.14 17.07 -10.06
CA LEU A 467 27.28 15.73 -10.68
C LEU A 467 28.71 15.19 -10.58
N ILE A 468 29.73 16.06 -10.72
CA ILE A 468 31.12 15.69 -10.51
C ILE A 468 31.32 15.25 -9.05
N LEU A 469 30.79 16.01 -8.08
CA LEU A 469 30.83 15.63 -6.66
C LEU A 469 30.15 14.28 -6.43
N ALA A 470 28.97 14.04 -7.01
CA ALA A 470 28.32 12.75 -6.95
C ALA A 470 29.24 11.62 -7.45
N LEU A 471 29.88 11.79 -8.61
CA LEU A 471 30.80 10.80 -9.16
C LEU A 471 32.07 10.59 -8.33
N THR A 472 32.45 11.52 -7.43
CA THR A 472 33.53 11.24 -6.46
C THR A 472 33.14 10.17 -5.45
N HIS A 473 31.84 10.08 -5.11
CA HIS A 473 31.30 9.07 -4.21
C HIS A 473 30.96 7.76 -4.93
N LYS A 474 30.53 7.84 -6.20
CA LYS A 474 30.23 6.68 -7.05
C LYS A 474 30.80 6.84 -8.46
N PRO A 475 32.08 6.51 -8.67
CA PRO A 475 32.75 6.75 -9.97
C PRO A 475 32.17 5.91 -11.12
N ASP A 476 31.57 4.76 -10.80
CA ASP A 476 31.01 3.82 -11.78
C ASP A 476 29.50 4.02 -12.04
N ASP A 477 28.88 5.09 -11.50
CA ASP A 477 27.47 5.38 -11.79
C ASP A 477 27.31 5.97 -13.20
N HIS A 478 27.02 5.09 -14.17
CA HIS A 478 26.87 5.47 -15.57
C HIS A 478 25.68 6.40 -15.83
N LYS A 479 24.62 6.36 -15.01
CA LYS A 479 23.46 7.26 -15.18
C LYS A 479 23.84 8.69 -14.81
N THR A 480 24.46 8.88 -13.65
CA THR A 480 24.97 10.20 -13.23
C THR A 480 26.02 10.71 -14.22
N ARG A 481 26.89 9.83 -14.75
CA ARG A 481 27.86 10.21 -15.79
C ARG A 481 27.20 10.63 -17.09
N PHE A 482 26.16 9.94 -17.54
CA PHE A 482 25.36 10.34 -18.70
C PHE A 482 24.71 11.71 -18.48
N THR A 483 24.12 11.94 -17.30
CA THR A 483 23.54 13.26 -16.94
C THR A 483 24.61 14.37 -16.88
N LEU A 484 25.83 14.06 -16.45
CA LEU A 484 26.95 15.01 -16.49
C LEU A 484 27.29 15.39 -17.92
N ALA A 485 27.35 14.42 -18.84
CA ALA A 485 27.63 14.70 -20.24
C ALA A 485 26.56 15.59 -20.88
N THR A 486 25.27 15.32 -20.66
CA THR A 486 24.20 16.16 -21.20
C THR A 486 24.21 17.56 -20.58
N THR A 487 24.55 17.69 -19.30
CA THR A 487 24.72 18.99 -18.64
C THR A 487 25.93 19.75 -19.19
N ARG A 488 27.03 19.05 -19.52
CA ARG A 488 28.22 19.63 -20.17
C ARG A 488 27.93 20.11 -21.59
N MET A 489 27.06 19.44 -22.34
CA MET A 489 26.57 19.94 -23.64
C MET A 489 25.90 21.32 -23.51
N LYS A 490 25.08 21.50 -22.47
CA LYS A 490 24.38 22.77 -22.20
C LYS A 490 25.32 23.91 -21.78
N THR A 491 26.49 23.59 -21.23
CA THR A 491 27.52 24.58 -20.85
C THR A 491 28.57 24.80 -21.95
N GLY A 492 28.51 24.06 -23.06
CA GLY A 492 29.48 24.12 -24.14
C GLY A 492 30.79 23.36 -23.90
N ALA A 493 30.90 22.60 -22.80
CA ALA A 493 32.03 21.70 -22.49
C ALA A 493 31.92 20.40 -23.31
N LEU A 494 31.97 20.52 -24.64
CA LEU A 494 31.64 19.47 -25.59
C LEU A 494 32.66 18.33 -25.60
N GLU A 495 33.96 18.63 -25.48
CA GLU A 495 35.03 17.64 -25.41
C GLU A 495 34.89 16.76 -24.16
N GLU A 496 34.62 17.36 -23.01
CA GLU A 496 34.38 16.63 -21.76
C GLU A 496 33.09 15.80 -21.81
N ALA A 497 32.03 16.33 -22.43
CA ALA A 497 30.80 15.59 -22.66
C ALA A 497 31.04 14.33 -23.50
N ALA A 498 31.79 14.43 -24.60
CA ALA A 498 32.19 13.27 -25.39
C ALA A 498 32.97 12.25 -24.57
N GLY A 499 33.93 12.71 -23.75
CA GLY A 499 34.73 11.85 -22.88
C GLY A 499 33.90 11.09 -21.84
N ASP A 500 32.88 11.71 -21.25
CA ASP A 500 31.98 11.04 -20.32
C ASP A 500 31.05 10.04 -21.00
N LEU A 501 30.54 10.35 -22.19
CA LEU A 501 29.72 9.43 -22.97
C LEU A 501 30.50 8.19 -23.40
N LEU A 502 31.76 8.35 -23.80
CA LEU A 502 32.64 7.21 -24.09
C LEU A 502 32.82 6.32 -22.85
N LYS A 503 33.02 6.89 -21.67
CA LYS A 503 33.08 6.11 -20.41
C LYS A 503 31.77 5.40 -20.07
N VAL A 504 30.61 5.97 -20.44
CA VAL A 504 29.31 5.28 -20.32
C VAL A 504 29.25 4.07 -21.27
N LEU A 505 29.76 4.23 -22.50
CA LEU A 505 29.78 3.17 -23.52
C LEU A 505 30.84 2.08 -23.25
N ASP A 506 31.96 2.42 -22.62
CA ASP A 506 32.99 1.47 -22.18
C ASP A 506 32.57 0.65 -20.95
N GLY A 507 31.53 1.10 -20.24
CA GLY A 507 30.96 0.41 -19.10
C GLY A 507 30.40 -0.95 -19.47
N LYS A 508 30.41 -1.90 -18.52
CA LYS A 508 29.70 -3.19 -18.63
C LYS A 508 28.17 -3.04 -18.55
N ALA A 509 27.62 -1.90 -18.97
CA ALA A 509 26.20 -1.82 -19.29
C ALA A 509 25.99 -2.77 -20.47
N GLY A 510 25.29 -3.89 -20.25
CA GLY A 510 25.14 -4.93 -21.25
C GLY A 510 24.75 -4.32 -22.59
N ALA A 511 25.35 -4.81 -23.69
CA ALA A 511 25.31 -4.24 -25.04
C ALA A 511 23.89 -4.10 -25.67
N ALA A 512 22.82 -4.25 -24.90
CA ALA A 512 21.42 -4.11 -25.28
C ALA A 512 20.59 -3.29 -24.26
N ASP A 513 21.24 -2.45 -23.43
CA ASP A 513 20.53 -1.54 -22.51
C ASP A 513 20.11 -0.25 -23.21
N SER A 514 18.95 0.30 -22.82
CA SER A 514 18.43 1.58 -23.30
C SER A 514 19.45 2.71 -23.11
N LEU A 515 20.25 2.67 -22.04
CA LEU A 515 21.28 3.67 -21.77
C LEU A 515 22.36 3.72 -22.88
N THR A 516 22.73 2.58 -23.48
CA THR A 516 23.73 2.51 -24.55
C THR A 516 23.25 3.24 -25.80
N ALA A 517 21.99 3.02 -26.21
CA ALA A 517 21.41 3.71 -27.36
C ALA A 517 21.33 5.23 -27.14
N HIS A 518 20.91 5.66 -25.94
CA HIS A 518 20.87 7.08 -25.59
C HIS A 518 22.27 7.70 -25.55
N ALA A 519 23.27 7.00 -25.01
CA ALA A 519 24.65 7.49 -24.96
C ALA A 519 25.24 7.66 -26.37
N LEU A 520 24.99 6.72 -27.30
CA LEU A 520 25.41 6.84 -28.70
C LEU A 520 24.71 8.00 -29.42
N LEU A 521 23.41 8.17 -29.22
CA LEU A 521 22.66 9.31 -29.78
C LEU A 521 23.24 10.64 -29.29
N GLN A 522 23.48 10.79 -27.99
CA GLN A 522 24.08 12.02 -27.45
C GLN A 522 25.52 12.20 -27.94
N LEU A 523 26.29 11.13 -28.09
CA LEU A 523 27.65 11.22 -28.60
C LEU A 523 27.67 11.72 -30.04
N GLY A 524 26.74 11.24 -30.88
CA GLY A 524 26.54 11.75 -32.23
C GLY A 524 26.25 13.25 -32.25
N ARG A 525 25.35 13.71 -31.37
CA ARG A 525 25.01 15.14 -31.23
C ARG A 525 26.20 15.98 -30.79
N VAL A 526 26.96 15.50 -29.81
CA VAL A 526 28.20 16.15 -29.35
C VAL A 526 29.21 16.27 -30.51
N TYR A 527 29.40 15.20 -31.29
CA TYR A 527 30.31 15.25 -32.43
C TYR A 527 29.86 16.20 -33.53
N ASP A 528 28.56 16.30 -33.82
CA ASP A 528 28.05 17.32 -34.74
C ASP A 528 28.35 18.73 -34.24
N LEU A 529 28.12 19.02 -32.95
CA LEU A 529 28.43 20.31 -32.33
C LEU A 529 29.94 20.63 -32.34
N LEU A 530 30.80 19.62 -32.27
CA LEU A 530 32.26 19.73 -32.42
C LEU A 530 32.72 19.85 -33.89
N GLY A 531 31.80 19.81 -34.86
CA GLY A 531 32.13 19.80 -36.29
C GLY A 531 32.72 18.48 -36.80
N LYS A 532 32.66 17.41 -36.00
CA LYS A 532 33.19 16.07 -36.32
C LYS A 532 32.12 15.18 -36.96
N ARG A 533 31.61 15.62 -38.13
CA ARG A 533 30.47 14.95 -38.79
C ARG A 533 30.71 13.47 -39.08
N GLY A 534 31.93 13.07 -39.44
CA GLY A 534 32.26 11.65 -39.66
C GLY A 534 32.05 10.79 -38.42
N ASP A 535 32.52 11.25 -37.25
CA ASP A 535 32.34 10.56 -35.98
C ASP A 535 30.87 10.55 -35.53
N ALA A 536 30.14 11.64 -35.80
CA ALA A 536 28.72 11.74 -35.53
C ALA A 536 27.90 10.69 -36.30
N LEU A 537 28.14 10.58 -37.61
CA LEU A 537 27.50 9.58 -38.47
C LEU A 537 27.80 8.15 -38.01
N ALA A 538 29.03 7.87 -37.59
CA ALA A 538 29.41 6.58 -37.05
C ALA A 538 28.65 6.27 -35.75
N ALA A 539 28.51 7.25 -34.85
CA ALA A 539 27.76 7.09 -33.61
C ALA A 539 26.26 6.84 -33.86
N TYR A 540 25.61 7.62 -34.74
CA TYR A 540 24.21 7.41 -35.11
C TYR A 540 24.00 6.05 -35.79
N GLY A 541 24.91 5.64 -36.69
CA GLY A 541 24.85 4.33 -37.34
C GLY A 541 24.83 3.18 -36.33
N ARG A 542 25.68 3.23 -35.30
CA ARG A 542 25.73 2.22 -34.23
C ARG A 542 24.43 2.11 -33.42
N VAL A 543 23.59 3.15 -33.38
CA VAL A 543 22.27 3.08 -32.72
C VAL A 543 21.35 2.12 -33.46
N LEU A 544 21.43 2.07 -34.80
CA LEU A 544 20.60 1.22 -35.64
C LEU A 544 20.92 -0.28 -35.49
N ASP A 545 22.10 -0.60 -34.96
CA ASP A 545 22.52 -1.97 -34.63
C ASP A 545 21.95 -2.47 -33.30
N LEU A 546 21.33 -1.58 -32.50
CA LEU A 546 20.72 -1.90 -31.21
C LEU A 546 19.20 -2.14 -31.32
N PRO A 547 18.57 -2.85 -30.37
CA PRO A 547 17.11 -2.94 -30.32
C PRO A 547 16.46 -1.56 -30.26
N ASP A 548 15.43 -1.33 -31.08
CA ASP A 548 14.73 -0.04 -31.08
C ASP A 548 13.94 0.15 -29.78
N ARG A 549 14.31 1.19 -29.03
CA ARG A 549 13.70 1.57 -27.75
C ARG A 549 13.47 3.08 -27.75
N HIS A 550 12.27 3.51 -27.38
CA HIS A 550 11.94 4.94 -27.24
C HIS A 550 12.29 5.75 -28.50
N ASP A 551 11.93 5.22 -29.68
CA ASP A 551 12.14 5.86 -30.99
C ASP A 551 13.62 6.16 -31.32
N SER A 552 14.54 5.41 -30.72
CA SER A 552 15.99 5.56 -30.94
C SER A 552 16.40 5.44 -32.41
N HIS A 553 15.78 4.54 -33.18
CA HIS A 553 16.07 4.37 -34.60
C HIS A 553 15.62 5.57 -35.43
N LEU A 554 14.47 6.15 -35.10
CA LEU A 554 13.97 7.36 -35.77
C LEU A 554 14.93 8.53 -35.55
N LEU A 555 15.33 8.78 -34.30
CA LEU A 555 16.27 9.84 -33.94
C LEU A 555 17.65 9.65 -34.58
N ALA A 556 18.13 8.41 -34.69
CA ALA A 556 19.38 8.11 -35.34
C ALA A 556 19.33 8.38 -36.85
N ARG A 557 18.25 7.98 -37.53
CA ARG A 557 18.05 8.28 -38.97
C ARG A 557 17.99 9.77 -39.22
N GLU A 558 17.30 10.51 -38.37
CA GLU A 558 17.29 11.97 -38.44
C GLU A 558 18.70 12.55 -38.30
N GLY A 559 19.49 12.06 -37.33
CA GLY A 559 20.88 12.47 -37.15
C GLY A 559 21.80 12.10 -38.33
N LEU A 560 21.53 11.00 -39.04
CA LEU A 560 22.26 10.63 -40.26
C LEU A 560 21.97 11.59 -41.42
N GLU A 561 20.73 12.05 -41.55
CA GLU A 561 20.30 12.97 -42.61
C GLU A 561 20.68 14.43 -42.31
N THR A 562 20.46 14.87 -41.07
CA THR A 562 20.60 16.26 -40.64
C THR A 562 21.55 16.36 -39.46
N ALA A 563 22.58 17.20 -39.57
CA ALA A 563 23.50 17.44 -38.46
C ALA A 563 22.78 18.11 -37.28
N PHE A 564 23.10 17.69 -36.06
CA PHE A 564 22.62 18.34 -34.86
C PHE A 564 23.32 19.69 -34.66
N THR A 565 22.55 20.73 -34.30
CA THR A 565 23.03 22.11 -34.20
C THR A 565 22.71 22.69 -32.83
N ALA A 566 23.42 23.75 -32.43
CA ALA A 566 23.31 24.32 -31.08
C ALA A 566 21.91 24.88 -30.76
N ASP A 567 21.18 25.37 -31.77
CA ASP A 567 19.79 25.83 -31.66
C ASP A 567 18.80 24.72 -31.31
N ARG A 568 19.20 23.44 -31.47
CA ARG A 568 18.40 22.27 -31.09
C ARG A 568 18.72 21.74 -29.69
N LEU A 569 19.59 22.41 -28.93
CA LEU A 569 19.92 21.98 -27.58
C LEU A 569 18.76 22.20 -26.61
N ASP A 570 17.98 23.27 -26.78
CA ASP A 570 16.82 23.65 -25.96
C ASP A 570 15.55 22.87 -26.31
#